data_AF-A0A7J7JG14-F1
#
_entry.id   AF-A0A7J7JG14-F1
#
_cell.length_a   1.000
_cell.length_b   1.000
_cell.length_c   1.000
_cell.angle_alpha   90.00
_cell.angle_beta   90.00
_cell.angle_gamma   90.00
#
_symmetry.space_group_name_H-M   'P 1'
#
loop_
_entity.id
_entity.type
_entity.pdbx_description
1 polymer ?
#
loop_
_entity_poly.entity_id
_entity_poly.type
_entity_poly.pdbx_seq_one_letter_code
_entity_poly.pdbx_strand_id
1 'polypeptide(L)'
;MREDLEYVLSQCLYSMRLEIFHRELPNMKGEQALKLKECHQKLISDLTTKMQDTIQDLFFETEIVESLNELNQLIDSEPMTFDTVWRPSGNPKVDMEPHMKRYIEKYMAVATFILNKVRSRNQTRKAQIEHCEQEIISLKESIRKASIQLEERGKKLVKRQQP
;
A
#
# COMPACT_ATOMS: atom_id res chain seq x y z
N MET A 1 25.87 15.40 -2.25
CA MET A 1 25.16 15.93 -3.44
C MET A 1 25.31 17.44 -3.61
N ARG A 2 24.80 18.29 -2.70
CA ARG A 2 24.97 19.76 -2.84
C ARG A 2 26.44 20.16 -2.86
N GLU A 3 27.21 19.64 -1.92
CA GLU A 3 28.66 19.86 -1.85
C GLU A 3 29.38 19.39 -3.12
N ASP A 4 28.97 18.24 -3.69
CA ASP A 4 29.55 17.73 -4.94
C ASP A 4 29.23 18.64 -6.14
N LEU A 5 28.02 19.19 -6.20
CA LEU A 5 27.62 20.13 -7.25
C LEU A 5 28.36 21.47 -7.12
N GLU A 6 28.52 21.98 -5.90
CA GLU A 6 29.33 23.17 -5.62
C GLU A 6 30.79 22.94 -5.98
N TYR A 7 31.32 21.76 -5.69
CA TYR A 7 32.66 21.36 -6.11
C TYR A 7 32.79 21.35 -7.64
N VAL A 8 31.88 20.70 -8.37
CA VAL A 8 31.91 20.68 -9.84
C VAL A 8 31.82 22.10 -10.42
N LEU A 9 30.92 22.93 -9.89
CA LEU A 9 30.81 24.33 -10.27
C LEU A 9 32.13 25.08 -10.09
N SER A 10 32.78 24.89 -8.93
CA SER A 10 34.08 25.52 -8.65
C SER A 10 35.15 25.10 -9.65
N GLN A 11 35.17 23.83 -10.08
CA GLN A 11 36.12 23.32 -11.07
C GLN A 11 35.83 23.91 -12.46
N CYS A 12 34.56 24.01 -12.85
CA CYS A 12 34.16 24.65 -14.10
C CYS A 12 34.59 26.12 -14.14
N LEU A 13 34.33 26.87 -13.06
CA LEU A 13 34.73 28.28 -12.95
C LEU A 13 36.25 28.46 -12.95
N TYR A 14 36.97 27.56 -12.30
CA TYR A 14 38.44 27.55 -12.30
C TYR A 14 39.05 27.28 -13.68
N SER A 15 38.32 26.67 -14.60
CA SER A 15 38.75 26.51 -15.99
C SER A 15 38.66 27.80 -16.81
N MET A 16 37.89 28.80 -16.35
CA MET A 16 37.69 30.09 -17.02
C MET A 16 38.60 31.16 -16.44
N ARG A 17 39.91 30.90 -16.37
CA ARG A 17 40.87 31.87 -15.78
C ARG A 17 41.16 33.04 -16.73
N LEU A 18 41.44 34.20 -16.15
CA LEU A 18 41.72 35.44 -16.89
C LEU A 18 42.88 35.28 -17.89
N GLU A 19 43.87 34.43 -17.60
CA GLU A 19 45.01 34.17 -18.48
C GLU A 19 44.57 33.59 -19.83
N ILE A 20 43.49 32.81 -19.87
CA ILE A 20 42.93 32.28 -21.11
C ILE A 20 42.38 33.42 -21.96
N PHE A 21 41.66 34.36 -21.33
CA PHE A 21 41.14 35.54 -22.03
C PHE A 21 42.27 36.42 -22.57
N HIS A 22 43.35 36.61 -21.82
CA HIS A 22 44.53 37.33 -22.33
C HIS A 22 45.24 36.61 -23.48
N ARG A 23 45.26 35.27 -23.47
CA ARG A 23 45.84 34.48 -24.56
C ARG A 23 45.02 34.60 -25.85
N GLU A 24 43.70 34.56 -25.75
CA GLU A 24 42.80 34.68 -26.91
C GLU A 24 42.63 36.14 -27.38
N LEU A 25 42.89 37.13 -26.51
CA LEU A 25 42.81 38.56 -26.82
C LEU A 25 44.15 39.29 -26.56
N PRO A 26 45.24 38.93 -27.29
CA PRO A 26 46.60 39.36 -26.97
C PRO A 26 46.87 40.85 -27.19
N ASN A 27 46.03 41.53 -27.97
CA ASN A 27 46.23 42.94 -28.33
C ASN A 27 45.67 43.93 -27.31
N MET A 28 44.95 43.47 -26.27
CA MET A 28 44.42 44.35 -25.24
C MET A 28 45.51 44.78 -24.26
N LYS A 29 45.80 46.09 -24.21
CA LYS A 29 46.82 46.67 -23.32
C LYS A 29 46.27 47.87 -22.57
N GLY A 30 46.91 48.24 -21.46
CA GLY A 30 46.55 49.41 -20.65
C GLY A 30 45.09 49.36 -20.20
N GLU A 31 44.33 50.41 -20.51
CA GLU A 31 42.91 50.54 -20.14
C GLU A 31 42.03 49.39 -20.67
N GLN A 32 42.37 48.82 -21.84
CA GLN A 32 41.61 47.71 -22.42
C GLN A 32 41.78 46.42 -21.63
N ALA A 33 42.99 46.17 -21.10
CA ALA A 33 43.27 45.01 -20.26
C ALA A 33 42.55 45.10 -18.90
N LEU A 34 42.43 46.32 -18.35
CA LEU A 34 41.63 46.57 -17.14
C LEU A 34 40.15 46.29 -17.38
N LYS A 35 39.58 46.80 -18.47
CA LYS A 35 38.18 46.50 -18.87
C LYS A 35 37.96 45.01 -19.10
N LEU A 36 38.93 44.31 -19.69
CA LEU A 36 38.85 42.85 -19.87
C LEU A 36 38.79 42.12 -18.53
N LYS A 37 39.60 42.53 -17.54
CA LYS A 37 39.55 41.98 -16.19
C LYS A 37 38.22 42.24 -15.50
N GLU A 38 37.66 43.45 -15.63
CA GLU A 38 36.35 43.78 -15.09
C GLU A 38 35.23 42.94 -15.74
N CYS A 39 35.25 42.80 -17.07
CA CYS A 39 34.34 41.94 -17.80
C CYS A 39 34.46 40.47 -17.39
N HIS A 40 35.69 39.97 -17.21
CA HIS A 40 35.94 38.61 -16.74
C HIS A 40 35.37 38.38 -15.33
N GLN A 41 35.65 39.29 -14.40
CA GLN A 41 35.11 39.20 -13.03
C GLN A 41 33.58 39.22 -13.03
N LYS A 42 32.98 40.10 -13.83
CA LYS A 42 31.53 40.17 -13.99
C LYS A 42 30.96 38.88 -14.58
N LEU A 43 31.57 38.34 -15.63
CA LEU A 43 31.18 37.08 -16.24
C LEU A 43 31.19 35.93 -15.22
N ILE A 44 32.27 35.79 -14.45
CA ILE A 44 32.39 34.75 -13.42
C ILE A 44 31.32 34.94 -12.35
N SER A 45 31.10 36.17 -11.87
CA SER A 45 30.09 36.48 -10.85
C SER A 45 28.68 36.17 -11.33
N ASP A 46 28.32 36.63 -12.53
CA ASP A 46 27.00 36.44 -13.11
C ASP A 46 26.73 34.95 -13.38
N LEU A 47 27.72 34.23 -13.89
CA LEU A 47 27.61 32.79 -14.15
C LEU A 47 27.47 31.98 -12.86
N THR A 48 28.27 32.30 -11.84
CA THR A 48 28.21 31.65 -10.53
C THR A 48 26.81 31.80 -9.93
N THR A 49 26.31 33.03 -9.88
CA THR A 49 24.99 33.36 -9.34
C THR A 49 23.91 32.61 -10.11
N LYS A 50 23.93 32.71 -11.44
CA LYS A 50 22.88 32.11 -12.27
C LYS A 50 22.85 30.59 -12.16
N MET A 51 24.01 29.94 -12.10
CA MET A 51 24.11 28.50 -11.92
C MET A 51 23.65 28.06 -10.52
N GLN A 52 24.03 28.80 -9.46
CA GLN A 52 23.55 28.53 -8.11
C GLN A 52 22.03 28.65 -8.00
N ASP A 53 21.45 29.71 -8.56
CA ASP A 53 20.01 29.89 -8.63
C ASP A 53 19.36 28.71 -9.37
N THR A 54 19.91 28.31 -10.51
CA THR A 54 19.38 27.19 -11.30
C THR A 54 19.44 25.86 -10.54
N ILE A 55 20.53 25.60 -9.81
CA ILE A 55 20.65 24.40 -8.97
C ILE A 55 19.61 24.44 -7.83
N GLN A 56 19.41 25.61 -7.22
CA GLN A 56 18.44 25.79 -6.16
C GLN A 56 17.01 25.60 -6.66
N ASP A 57 16.68 26.17 -7.82
CA ASP A 57 15.40 26.00 -8.50
C ASP A 57 15.18 24.52 -8.84
N LEU A 58 16.19 23.83 -9.38
CA LEU A 58 16.11 22.40 -9.68
C LEU A 58 15.84 21.59 -8.42
N PHE A 59 16.49 21.89 -7.30
CA PHE A 59 16.21 21.23 -6.01
C PHE A 59 14.80 21.46 -5.51
N PHE A 60 14.25 22.66 -5.73
CA PHE A 60 12.89 22.99 -5.35
C PHE A 60 11.87 22.30 -6.26
N GLU A 61 12.03 22.39 -7.59
CA GLU A 61 11.11 21.83 -8.57
C GLU A 61 11.06 20.30 -8.56
N THR A 62 12.20 19.65 -8.32
CA THR A 62 12.28 18.18 -8.32
C THR A 62 11.97 17.55 -6.97
N GLU A 63 11.84 18.36 -5.91
CA GLU A 63 11.67 17.90 -4.52
C GLU A 63 12.71 16.82 -4.13
N ILE A 64 13.88 16.83 -4.78
CA ILE A 64 14.86 15.73 -4.69
C ILE A 64 15.42 15.58 -3.28
N VAL A 65 15.44 16.66 -2.50
CA VAL A 65 15.86 16.62 -1.09
C VAL A 65 14.90 15.76 -0.28
N GLU A 66 13.59 15.90 -0.48
CA GLU A 66 12.58 15.09 0.20
C GLU A 66 12.67 13.64 -0.26
N SER A 67 12.73 13.39 -1.57
CA SER A 67 12.87 12.03 -2.13
C SER A 67 14.12 11.30 -1.62
N LEU A 68 15.26 11.99 -1.50
CA LEU A 68 16.49 11.40 -0.95
C LEU A 68 16.40 11.17 0.55
N ASN A 69 15.70 12.03 1.29
CA ASN A 69 15.46 11.82 2.72
C ASN A 69 14.54 10.63 2.97
N GLU A 70 13.47 10.47 2.18
CA GLU A 70 12.60 9.30 2.21
C GLU A 70 13.38 8.02 1.89
N LEU A 71 14.24 8.05 0.87
CA LEU A 71 15.10 6.93 0.52
C LEU A 71 16.03 6.54 1.68
N ASN A 72 16.65 7.51 2.35
CA ASN A 72 17.48 7.25 3.53
C ASN A 72 16.67 6.63 4.67
N GLN A 73 15.45 7.12 4.93
CA GLN A 73 14.57 6.52 5.94
C GLN A 73 14.22 5.08 5.59
N LEU A 74 13.96 4.76 4.32
CA LEU A 74 13.71 3.40 3.87
C LEU A 74 14.93 2.50 4.12
N ILE A 75 16.12 2.96 3.75
CA ILE A 75 17.39 2.25 3.98
C ILE A 75 17.61 2.00 5.48
N ASP A 76 17.37 2.99 6.34
CA ASP A 76 17.55 2.87 7.78
C ASP A 76 16.48 1.99 8.44
N SER A 77 15.28 1.90 7.85
CA SER A 77 14.17 1.13 8.38
C SER A 77 14.27 -0.38 8.08
N GLU A 78 15.01 -0.77 7.04
CA GLU A 78 15.20 -2.17 6.69
C GLU A 78 16.43 -2.74 7.42
N PRO A 79 16.30 -3.89 8.12
CA PRO A 79 17.47 -4.57 8.65
C PRO A 79 18.36 -4.97 7.47
N MET A 80 19.67 -4.69 7.57
CA MET A 80 20.70 -5.14 6.62
C MET A 80 20.78 -6.67 6.60
N THR A 81 19.82 -7.31 5.94
CA THR A 81 19.86 -8.71 5.58
C THR A 81 20.44 -8.80 4.17
N PHE A 82 21.53 -9.55 4.02
CA PHE A 82 22.16 -9.81 2.71
C PHE A 82 21.33 -10.74 1.81
N ASP A 83 20.09 -11.02 2.19
CA ASP A 83 19.20 -11.85 1.39
C ASP A 83 18.79 -11.12 0.12
N THR A 84 18.48 -11.91 -0.91
CA THR A 84 18.09 -11.44 -2.24
C THR A 84 16.80 -10.63 -2.14
N VAL A 85 16.93 -9.31 -1.98
CA VAL A 85 15.79 -8.38 -2.00
C VAL A 85 15.08 -8.52 -3.34
N TRP A 86 13.75 -8.58 -3.32
CA TRP A 86 12.95 -8.70 -4.53
C TRP A 86 13.30 -7.57 -5.51
N ARG A 87 13.38 -7.93 -6.80
CA ARG A 87 13.58 -7.01 -7.91
C ARG A 87 12.49 -7.31 -8.96
N PRO A 88 11.97 -6.28 -9.66
CA PRO A 88 11.04 -6.50 -10.76
C PRO A 88 11.64 -7.47 -11.77
N SER A 89 10.90 -8.54 -12.07
CA SER A 89 11.34 -9.56 -13.02
C SER A 89 11.23 -9.10 -14.48
N GLY A 90 10.53 -7.98 -14.72
CA GLY A 90 10.18 -7.49 -16.05
C GLY A 90 8.93 -8.17 -16.63
N ASN A 91 8.32 -9.09 -15.87
CA ASN A 91 7.04 -9.69 -16.21
C ASN A 91 5.94 -9.15 -15.28
N PRO A 92 5.03 -8.29 -15.77
CA PRO A 92 4.00 -7.68 -14.94
C PRO A 92 3.12 -8.68 -14.20
N LYS A 93 2.89 -9.88 -14.76
CA LYS A 93 2.06 -10.90 -14.11
C LYS A 93 2.73 -11.46 -12.86
N VAL A 94 4.04 -11.70 -12.93
CA VAL A 94 4.83 -12.21 -11.80
C VAL A 94 5.02 -11.12 -10.76
N ASP A 95 5.27 -9.88 -11.21
CA ASP A 95 5.54 -8.77 -10.30
C ASP A 95 4.29 -8.30 -9.52
N MET A 96 3.10 -8.50 -10.10
CA MET A 96 1.82 -8.19 -9.45
C MET A 96 1.37 -9.28 -8.47
N GLU A 97 1.89 -10.51 -8.59
CA GLU A 97 1.43 -11.65 -7.80
C GLU A 97 1.57 -11.44 -6.29
N PRO A 98 2.72 -10.96 -5.75
CA PRO A 98 2.86 -10.68 -4.32
C PRO A 98 1.87 -9.63 -3.82
N HIS A 99 1.63 -8.58 -4.62
CA HIS A 99 0.68 -7.52 -4.29
C HIS A 99 -0.74 -8.08 -4.20
N MET A 100 -1.16 -8.84 -5.21
CA MET A 100 -2.49 -9.45 -5.27
C MET A 100 -2.71 -10.49 -4.18
N LYS A 101 -1.69 -11.29 -3.87
CA LYS A 101 -1.74 -12.34 -2.84
C LYS A 101 -2.20 -11.78 -1.49
N ARG A 102 -1.68 -10.62 -1.07
CA ARG A 102 -2.08 -9.96 0.18
C ARG A 102 -3.58 -9.66 0.24
N TYR A 103 -4.18 -9.19 -0.86
CA TYR A 103 -5.61 -8.93 -0.91
C TYR A 103 -6.42 -10.23 -0.93
N ILE A 104 -5.98 -11.21 -1.72
CA ILE A 104 -6.64 -12.52 -1.81
C ILE A 104 -6.68 -13.15 -0.41
N GLU A 105 -5.57 -13.18 0.31
CA GLU A 105 -5.51 -13.72 1.68
C GLU A 105 -6.48 -13.01 2.63
N LYS A 106 -6.55 -11.68 2.58
CA LYS A 106 -7.51 -10.88 3.36
C LYS A 106 -8.95 -11.27 3.03
N TYR A 107 -9.31 -11.37 1.76
CA TYR A 107 -10.66 -11.75 1.35
C TYR A 107 -11.00 -13.21 1.68
N MET A 108 -10.04 -14.12 1.55
CA MET A 108 -10.22 -15.51 1.96
C MET A 108 -10.52 -15.60 3.46
N ALA A 109 -9.77 -14.90 4.31
CA ALA A 109 -10.02 -14.90 5.75
C ALA A 109 -11.45 -14.45 6.09
N VAL A 110 -11.94 -13.40 5.43
CA VAL A 110 -13.33 -12.91 5.60
C VAL A 110 -14.34 -13.93 5.10
N ALA A 111 -14.13 -14.51 3.92
CA ALA A 111 -15.02 -15.51 3.35
C ALA A 111 -15.13 -16.76 4.24
N THR A 112 -13.99 -17.26 4.74
CA THR A 112 -13.94 -18.39 5.68
C THR A 112 -14.68 -18.06 6.98
N PHE A 113 -14.52 -16.86 7.51
CA PHE A 113 -15.27 -16.41 8.69
C PHE A 113 -16.79 -16.44 8.46
N ILE A 114 -17.26 -15.88 7.34
CA ILE A 114 -18.68 -15.87 6.99
C ILE A 114 -19.21 -17.30 6.82
N LEU A 115 -18.46 -18.15 6.12
CA LEU A 115 -18.84 -19.54 5.87
C LEU A 115 -19.00 -20.31 7.18
N ASN A 116 -18.07 -20.15 8.12
CA ASN A 116 -18.15 -20.77 9.44
C ASN A 116 -19.37 -20.27 10.23
N LYS A 117 -19.65 -18.96 10.18
CA LYS A 117 -20.84 -18.38 10.82
C LYS A 117 -22.14 -18.97 10.25
N VAL A 118 -22.24 -19.10 8.93
CA VAL A 118 -23.41 -19.72 8.28
C VAL A 118 -23.53 -21.19 8.65
N ARG A 119 -22.43 -21.93 8.64
CA ARG A 119 -22.40 -23.35 8.99
C ARG A 119 -22.89 -23.59 10.42
N SER A 120 -22.41 -22.80 11.38
CA SER A 120 -22.86 -22.86 12.77
C SER A 120 -24.36 -22.58 12.89
N ARG A 121 -24.87 -21.52 12.25
CA ARG A 121 -26.31 -21.20 12.25
C ARG A 121 -27.16 -22.31 11.64
N ASN A 122 -26.68 -22.94 10.55
CA ASN A 122 -27.39 -24.05 9.92
C ASN A 122 -27.39 -25.30 10.81
N GLN A 123 -26.31 -25.60 11.51
CA GLN A 123 -26.27 -26.69 12.49
C GLN A 123 -27.27 -26.45 13.62
N THR A 124 -27.33 -25.24 14.18
CA THR A 124 -28.31 -24.89 15.21
C THR A 124 -29.74 -25.04 14.71
N ARG A 125 -30.04 -24.54 13.50
CA ARG A 125 -31.38 -24.69 12.91
C ARG A 125 -31.74 -26.14 12.65
N LYS A 126 -30.78 -26.96 12.19
CA LYS A 126 -31.02 -28.38 11.96
C LYS A 126 -31.38 -29.10 13.27
N ALA A 127 -30.65 -28.83 14.35
CA ALA A 127 -30.96 -29.36 15.67
C ALA A 127 -32.35 -28.91 16.18
N GLN A 128 -32.74 -27.66 15.90
CA GLN A 128 -34.09 -27.16 16.23
C GLN A 128 -35.19 -27.88 15.43
N ILE A 129 -34.97 -28.12 14.13
CA ILE A 129 -35.90 -28.87 13.29
C ILE A 129 -36.06 -30.30 13.82
N GLU A 130 -34.95 -30.99 14.09
CA GLU A 130 -34.95 -32.36 14.63
C GLU A 130 -35.69 -32.42 15.97
N HIS A 131 -35.51 -31.43 16.84
CA HIS A 131 -36.27 -31.32 18.10
C HIS A 131 -37.78 -31.15 17.87
N CYS A 132 -38.18 -30.20 17.01
CA CYS A 132 -39.59 -29.98 16.69
C CYS A 132 -40.23 -31.21 16.04
N GLU A 133 -39.51 -31.94 15.19
CA GLU A 133 -39.97 -33.19 14.59
C GLU A 133 -40.28 -34.25 15.67
N GLN A 134 -39.41 -34.39 16.67
CA GLN A 134 -39.63 -35.29 17.80
C GLN A 134 -40.84 -34.87 18.65
N GLU A 135 -41.02 -33.57 18.90
CA GLU A 135 -42.20 -33.05 19.61
C GLU A 135 -43.49 -33.35 18.84
N ILE A 136 -43.51 -33.14 17.52
CA ILE A 136 -44.66 -33.46 16.67
C ILE A 136 -45.00 -34.95 16.74
N ILE A 137 -44.01 -35.82 16.69
CA ILE A 137 -44.21 -37.28 16.78
C ILE A 137 -44.83 -37.64 18.14
N SER A 138 -44.27 -37.14 19.25
CA SER A 138 -44.79 -37.43 20.58
C SER A 138 -46.20 -36.87 20.84
N LEU A 139 -46.51 -35.68 20.31
CA LEU A 139 -47.85 -35.10 20.33
C LEU A 139 -48.84 -35.95 19.54
N LYS A 140 -48.48 -36.39 18.33
CA LYS A 140 -49.32 -37.28 17.50
C LYS A 140 -49.64 -38.58 18.25
N GLU A 141 -48.66 -39.18 18.90
CA GLU A 141 -48.88 -40.39 19.70
C GLU A 141 -49.79 -40.14 20.91
N SER A 142 -49.62 -39.00 21.58
CA SER A 142 -50.45 -38.61 22.72
C SER A 142 -51.91 -38.38 22.32
N ILE A 143 -52.14 -37.67 21.20
CA ILE A 143 -53.47 -37.48 20.61
C ILE A 143 -54.07 -38.84 20.25
N ARG A 144 -53.32 -39.73 19.58
CA ARG A 144 -53.80 -41.06 19.21
C ARG A 144 -54.24 -41.86 20.45
N LYS A 145 -53.45 -41.85 21.52
CA LYS A 145 -53.79 -42.50 22.80
C LYS A 145 -55.06 -41.90 23.41
N ALA A 146 -55.18 -40.57 23.44
CA ALA A 146 -56.36 -39.88 23.94
C ALA A 146 -57.63 -40.21 23.14
N SER A 147 -57.53 -40.25 21.80
CA SER A 147 -58.64 -40.64 20.93
C SER A 147 -59.13 -42.06 21.22
N ILE A 148 -58.22 -43.03 21.36
CA ILE A 148 -58.57 -44.42 21.71
C ILE A 148 -59.29 -44.46 23.06
N GLN A 149 -58.77 -43.76 24.07
CA GLN A 149 -59.41 -43.71 25.40
C GLN A 149 -60.80 -43.08 25.38
N LEU A 150 -61.01 -42.03 24.58
CA LEU A 150 -62.30 -41.38 24.41
C LEU A 150 -63.30 -42.31 23.70
N GLU A 151 -62.86 -43.04 22.65
CA GLU A 151 -63.69 -44.05 21.99
C GLU A 151 -64.11 -45.16 22.95
N GLU A 152 -63.19 -45.66 23.78
CA GLU A 152 -63.49 -46.68 24.79
C GLU A 152 -64.48 -46.17 25.84
N ARG A 153 -64.32 -44.92 26.31
CA ARG A 153 -65.27 -44.29 27.24
C ARG A 153 -66.64 -44.09 26.59
N GLY A 154 -66.69 -43.65 25.34
CA GLY A 154 -67.93 -43.53 24.57
C GLY A 154 -68.67 -44.87 24.45
N LYS A 155 -67.96 -45.95 24.07
CA LYS A 155 -68.53 -47.30 24.01
C LYS A 155 -69.08 -47.78 25.36
N LYS A 156 -68.41 -47.45 26.47
CA LYS A 156 -68.89 -47.77 27.83
C LYS A 156 -70.14 -46.99 28.23
N LEU A 157 -70.27 -45.73 27.80
CA LEU A 157 -71.46 -44.91 28.08
C LEU A 157 -72.67 -45.36 27.26
N VAL A 158 -72.48 -45.71 25.98
CA VAL A 158 -73.55 -46.26 25.13
C VAL A 158 -74.10 -47.57 25.69
N LYS A 159 -73.23 -48.46 26.21
CA LYS A 159 -73.66 -49.71 26.88
C LYS A 159 -74.43 -49.50 28.19
N ARG A 160 -74.32 -48.34 28.84
CA ARG A 160 -75.05 -48.00 30.07
C ARG A 160 -76.42 -47.37 29.80
N GLN A 161 -76.69 -46.97 28.56
CA GLN A 161 -77.94 -46.32 28.14
C GLN A 161 -78.87 -47.26 27.35
N GLN A 162 -78.46 -48.50 27.10
CA GLN A 162 -79.34 -49.55 26.59
C GLN A 162 -79.96 -50.29 27.80
N PRO A 163 -81.29 -50.27 27.96
CA PRO A 163 -81.99 -50.91 29.08
C PRO A 163 -81.85 -52.43 29.10
#